data_AF-A0A820ZJ48-F1
#
_entry.id   AF-A0A820ZJ48-F1
#
_cell.length_a   1.000
_cell.length_b   1.000
_cell.length_c   1.000
_cell.angle_alpha   90.00
_cell.angle_beta   90.00
_cell.angle_gamma   90.00
#
_symmetry.space_group_name_H-M   'P 1'
#
loop_
_entity.id
_entity.type
_entity.pdbx_description
1 polymer ?
#
loop_
_entity_poly.entity_id
_entity_poly.type
_entity_poly.pdbx_seq_one_letter_code
_entity_poly.pdbx_strand_id
1 'polypeptide(L)'
;MAISDTIYLFILFCLWLSNYRNILHRPIICQLTLYLTYVCNFISAYYTVSFTAQRLFAVVKPFRVSHVLSWYRSRCLALLIILIACLIYSYLPFLIGIVNGRCYSLEHLRWINEFMDIVDCIIVFLIPYIVIIVMNTIILISLRRMKQTEHEFLFQNHSHLNKIREITRRNASRKMTKLLLTVSTSYFIICAPYACIHTWRLLYGDEKFQTKLIRQLEYYFHLIYQISFAINFYIYILFDSKFRRELKRFFMKCKRHIHHYFRRRSSYEHEDSNIQNNSSTFEHFQLMGRTSPCTTLTTSGFTFGYKCKQNKTFSSGS
;
A
#
# COMPACT_ATOMS: atom_id res chain seq x y z
N MET A 1 2.78 6.03 -1.35
CA MET A 1 1.35 6.39 -1.24
C MET A 1 0.47 5.19 -1.58
N ALA A 2 0.27 4.83 -2.86
CA ALA A 2 -0.62 3.72 -3.23
C ALA A 2 -0.41 2.39 -2.48
N ILE A 3 0.85 1.98 -2.23
CA ILE A 3 1.15 0.78 -1.43
C ILE A 3 0.65 0.93 0.02
N SER A 4 0.92 2.08 0.65
CA SER A 4 0.47 2.40 2.01
C SER A 4 -1.05 2.39 2.09
N ASP A 5 -1.72 3.06 1.14
CA ASP A 5 -3.18 3.10 1.06
C ASP A 5 -3.78 1.70 0.86
N THR A 6 -3.13 0.86 0.05
CA THR A 6 -3.57 -0.54 -0.18
C THR A 6 -3.39 -1.40 1.08
N ILE A 7 -2.27 -1.24 1.79
CA ILE A 7 -2.02 -1.95 3.06
C ILE A 7 -3.05 -1.53 4.10
N TYR A 8 -3.32 -0.22 4.23
CA TYR A 8 -4.35 0.31 5.12
C TYR A 8 -5.72 -0.29 4.83
N LEU A 9 -6.15 -0.31 3.56
CA LEU A 9 -7.43 -0.89 3.16
C LEU A 9 -7.50 -2.40 3.38
N PHE A 10 -6.40 -3.11 3.14
CA PHE A 10 -6.33 -4.54 3.41
C PHE A 10 -6.45 -4.83 4.90
N ILE A 11 -5.77 -4.05 5.75
CA ILE A 11 -5.88 -4.14 7.20
C ILE A 11 -7.32 -3.86 7.65
N LEU A 12 -7.95 -2.82 7.12
CA LEU A 12 -9.34 -2.47 7.41
C LEU A 12 -10.31 -3.60 7.01
N PHE A 13 -10.08 -4.22 5.84
CA PHE A 13 -10.83 -5.39 5.40
C PHE A 13 -10.66 -6.57 6.37
N CYS A 14 -9.44 -6.84 6.85
CA CYS A 14 -9.17 -7.87 7.85
C CYS A 14 -9.85 -7.57 9.20
N LEU A 15 -9.86 -6.31 9.65
CA LEU A 15 -10.55 -5.87 10.86
C LEU A 15 -12.06 -6.09 10.75
N TRP A 16 -12.65 -5.67 9.64
CA TRP A 16 -14.08 -5.86 9.38
C TRP A 16 -14.43 -7.35 9.33
N LEU A 17 -13.65 -8.16 8.61
CA LEU A 17 -13.84 -9.60 8.52
C LEU A 17 -13.71 -10.28 9.89
N SER A 18 -12.88 -9.74 10.77
CA SER A 18 -12.75 -10.29 12.11
C SER A 18 -13.83 -9.87 13.10
N ASN A 19 -14.56 -8.79 12.82
CA ASN A 19 -15.77 -8.53 13.57
C ASN A 19 -16.85 -9.60 13.27
N TYR A 20 -16.71 -10.30 12.14
CA TYR A 20 -17.59 -11.41 11.73
C TYR A 20 -17.07 -12.80 12.11
N ARG A 21 -15.74 -12.99 12.16
CA ARG A 21 -15.09 -14.23 12.64
C ARG A 21 -14.07 -13.91 13.72
N ASN A 22 -14.03 -14.66 14.83
CA ASN A 22 -13.11 -14.48 15.99
C ASN A 22 -11.59 -14.61 15.70
N ILE A 23 -11.13 -14.36 14.47
CA ILE A 23 -9.76 -14.51 13.97
C ILE A 23 -8.81 -13.48 14.63
N LEU A 24 -9.28 -12.30 15.05
CA LEU A 24 -8.46 -11.29 15.77
C LEU A 24 -8.23 -11.54 17.26
N HIS A 25 -8.69 -12.66 17.83
CA HIS A 25 -8.43 -12.97 19.25
C HIS A 25 -6.96 -13.28 19.58
N ARG A 26 -6.03 -13.10 18.62
CA ARG A 26 -4.59 -13.21 18.86
C ARG A 26 -4.01 -11.82 19.18
N PRO A 27 -3.32 -11.65 20.33
CA PRO A 27 -2.82 -10.35 20.78
C PRO A 27 -1.85 -9.71 19.76
N ILE A 28 -1.02 -10.55 19.11
CA ILE A 28 -0.07 -10.10 18.09
C ILE A 28 -0.77 -9.48 16.87
N ILE A 29 -1.89 -10.06 16.43
CA ILE A 29 -2.62 -9.57 15.24
C ILE A 29 -3.26 -8.22 15.57
N CYS A 30 -3.91 -8.11 16.73
CA CYS A 30 -4.50 -6.86 17.22
C CYS A 30 -3.47 -5.71 17.30
N GLN A 31 -2.34 -5.96 17.96
CA GLN A 31 -1.27 -4.97 18.12
C GLN A 31 -0.66 -4.57 16.78
N LEU A 32 -0.33 -5.56 15.94
CA LEU A 32 0.29 -5.31 14.64
C LEU A 32 -0.64 -4.54 13.71
N THR A 33 -1.94 -4.89 13.70
CA THR A 33 -2.94 -4.23 12.88
C THR A 33 -3.08 -2.76 13.25
N LEU A 34 -3.25 -2.42 14.52
CA LEU A 34 -3.35 -1.02 14.94
C LEU A 34 -2.06 -0.27 14.65
N TYR A 35 -0.89 -0.82 15.01
CA TYR A 35 0.41 -0.23 14.70
C TYR A 35 0.57 0.08 13.20
N LEU A 36 0.27 -0.88 12.32
CA LEU A 36 0.38 -0.69 10.88
C LEU A 36 -0.61 0.36 10.37
N THR A 37 -1.81 0.46 10.93
CA THR A 37 -2.80 1.49 10.58
C THR A 37 -2.26 2.90 10.83
N TYR A 38 -1.71 3.16 12.03
CA TYR A 38 -1.11 4.46 12.35
C TYR A 38 0.10 4.78 11.46
N VAL A 39 1.01 3.81 11.29
CA VAL A 39 2.18 3.96 10.41
C VAL A 39 1.77 4.27 8.96
N CYS A 40 0.81 3.52 8.42
CA CYS A 40 0.33 3.73 7.05
C CYS A 40 -0.35 5.09 6.89
N ASN A 41 -1.11 5.52 7.89
CA ASN A 41 -1.77 6.83 7.89
C ASN A 41 -0.75 7.97 7.78
N PHE A 42 0.23 7.98 8.69
CA PHE A 42 1.32 8.97 8.66
C PHE A 42 2.07 8.96 7.33
N ILE A 43 2.46 7.78 6.84
CA ILE A 43 3.16 7.63 5.57
C ILE A 43 2.33 8.23 4.41
N SER A 44 1.03 7.98 4.38
CA SER A 44 0.13 8.52 3.35
C SER A 44 -0.01 10.04 3.43
N ALA A 45 -0.12 10.62 4.63
CA ALA A 45 -0.17 12.06 4.83
C ALA A 45 1.13 12.75 4.35
N TYR A 46 2.29 12.27 4.83
CA TYR A 46 3.59 12.88 4.50
C TYR A 46 4.05 12.61 3.06
N TYR A 47 3.61 11.51 2.44
CA TYR A 47 3.77 11.36 0.99
C TYR A 47 2.92 12.35 0.21
N THR A 48 1.70 12.65 0.66
CA THR A 48 0.87 13.68 0.01
C THR A 48 1.53 15.06 0.10
N VAL A 49 2.09 15.42 1.26
CA VAL A 49 2.90 16.64 1.43
C VAL A 49 4.10 16.64 0.48
N SER A 50 4.85 15.53 0.43
CA SER A 50 6.05 15.41 -0.41
C SER A 50 5.73 15.52 -1.90
N PHE A 51 4.64 14.89 -2.36
CA PHE A 51 4.19 15.01 -3.74
C PHE A 51 3.75 16.43 -4.07
N THR A 52 3.05 17.10 -3.15
CA THR A 52 2.66 18.51 -3.32
C THR A 52 3.90 19.41 -3.39
N ALA A 53 4.90 19.19 -2.53
CA ALA A 53 6.16 19.91 -2.56
C ALA A 53 6.90 19.71 -3.89
N GLN A 54 6.99 18.46 -4.38
CA GLN A 54 7.56 18.15 -5.69
C GLN A 54 6.85 18.94 -6.82
N ARG A 55 5.52 19.07 -6.76
CA ARG A 55 4.76 19.86 -7.75
C ARG A 55 5.03 21.35 -7.60
N LEU A 56 5.09 21.86 -6.38
CA LEU A 56 5.45 23.25 -6.11
C LEU A 56 6.83 23.59 -6.71
N PHE A 57 7.84 22.77 -6.46
CA PHE A 57 9.17 22.96 -7.06
C PHE A 57 9.15 22.90 -8.58
N ALA A 58 8.38 21.96 -9.15
CA ALA A 58 8.24 21.83 -10.60
C ALA A 58 7.58 23.05 -11.26
N VAL A 59 6.66 23.70 -10.57
CA VAL A 59 5.98 24.91 -11.03
C VAL A 59 6.87 26.14 -10.81
N VAL A 60 7.39 26.37 -9.61
CA VAL A 60 8.15 27.59 -9.29
C VAL A 60 9.52 27.64 -9.96
N LYS A 61 10.23 26.51 -10.10
CA LYS A 61 11.60 26.48 -10.67
C LYS A 61 11.77 25.39 -11.75
N PRO A 62 11.16 25.52 -12.93
CA PRO A 62 11.15 24.47 -13.97
C PRO A 62 12.55 24.02 -14.41
N PHE A 63 13.57 24.88 -14.33
CA PHE A 63 14.94 24.59 -14.80
C PHE A 63 15.84 23.81 -13.82
N ARG A 64 15.55 23.79 -12.51
CA ARG A 64 16.38 23.09 -11.50
C ARG A 64 15.81 21.75 -11.03
N VAL A 65 14.67 21.35 -11.59
CA VAL A 65 13.90 20.18 -11.14
C VAL A 65 14.66 18.88 -11.37
N SER A 66 15.40 18.71 -12.46
CA SER A 66 16.13 17.44 -12.69
C SER A 66 17.29 17.24 -11.70
N HIS A 67 17.92 18.33 -11.23
CA HIS A 67 19.06 18.26 -10.33
C HIS A 67 18.66 18.19 -8.85
N VAL A 68 17.67 18.98 -8.42
CA VAL A 68 17.18 18.96 -7.03
C VAL A 68 16.36 17.69 -6.77
N LEU A 69 15.51 17.31 -7.71
CA LEU A 69 14.58 16.20 -7.59
C LEU A 69 15.12 14.89 -8.18
N SER A 70 16.38 14.60 -7.87
CA SER A 70 17.02 13.36 -8.29
C SER A 70 16.26 12.15 -7.72
N TRP A 71 16.23 11.07 -8.49
CA TRP A 71 15.60 9.80 -8.12
C TRP A 71 16.15 9.25 -6.80
N TYR A 72 17.45 9.44 -6.55
CA TYR A 72 18.12 9.00 -5.32
C TYR A 72 17.62 9.77 -4.10
N ARG A 73 17.60 11.10 -4.16
CA ARG A 73 17.12 11.95 -3.05
C ARG A 73 15.64 11.69 -2.74
N SER A 74 14.84 11.49 -3.78
CA SER A 74 13.41 11.15 -3.61
C SER A 74 13.22 9.81 -2.91
N ARG A 75 14.10 8.83 -3.18
CA ARG A 75 14.09 7.52 -2.51
C ARG A 75 14.58 7.61 -1.07
N CYS A 76 15.64 8.37 -0.81
CA CYS A 76 16.12 8.63 0.55
C CYS A 76 15.04 9.33 1.40
N LEU A 77 14.39 10.36 0.86
CA LEU A 77 13.27 11.03 1.54
C LEU A 77 12.13 10.06 1.84
N ALA A 78 11.79 9.19 0.88
CA ALA A 78 10.72 8.22 1.09
C ALA A 78 11.05 7.20 2.19
N LEU A 79 12.29 6.68 2.20
CA LEU A 79 12.76 5.78 3.26
C LEU A 79 12.83 6.48 4.62
N LEU A 80 13.24 7.73 4.64
CA LEU A 80 13.28 8.55 5.86
C LEU A 80 11.87 8.73 6.45
N ILE A 81 10.86 9.02 5.63
CA ILE A 81 9.47 9.14 6.08
C ILE A 81 8.99 7.82 6.69
N ILE A 82 9.28 6.68 6.06
CA ILE A 82 8.92 5.36 6.60
C ILE A 82 9.63 5.11 7.93
N LEU A 83 10.92 5.40 8.02
CA LEU A 83 11.70 5.20 9.24
C LEU A 83 11.14 6.05 10.39
N ILE A 84 10.88 7.33 10.15
CA ILE A 84 10.29 8.25 11.12
C ILE A 84 8.91 7.74 11.58
N ALA A 85 8.06 7.28 10.65
CA ALA A 85 6.76 6.72 11.00
C ALA A 85 6.90 5.51 11.94
N CYS A 86 7.73 4.53 11.58
CA CYS A 86 7.96 3.36 12.42
C CYS A 86 8.51 3.72 13.81
N LEU A 87 9.41 4.72 13.88
CA LEU A 87 10.00 5.18 15.14
C LEU A 87 8.96 5.87 16.03
N ILE A 88 8.19 6.81 15.48
CA ILE A 88 7.16 7.54 16.22
C ILE A 88 6.14 6.58 16.80
N TYR A 89 5.62 5.63 16.02
CA TYR A 89 4.54 4.72 16.46
C TYR A 89 5.03 3.46 17.16
N SER A 90 6.34 3.31 17.41
CA SER A 90 6.91 2.13 18.06
C SER A 90 6.33 1.88 19.46
N TYR A 91 5.72 2.88 20.10
CA TYR A 91 5.05 2.76 21.40
C TYR A 91 3.73 1.95 21.33
N LEU A 92 3.01 1.96 20.21
CA LEU A 92 1.64 1.43 20.11
C LEU A 92 1.53 -0.07 20.48
N PRO A 93 2.40 -0.97 20.00
CA PRO A 93 2.35 -2.39 20.38
C PRO A 93 2.46 -2.64 21.88
N PHE A 94 3.10 -1.73 22.64
CA PHE A 94 3.26 -1.85 24.09
C PHE A 94 2.04 -1.32 24.86
N LEU A 95 1.25 -0.43 24.25
CA LEU A 95 0.11 0.25 24.86
C LEU A 95 -1.25 -0.45 24.59
N ILE A 96 -1.30 -1.29 23.55
CA ILE A 96 -2.52 -1.98 23.11
C ILE A 96 -2.55 -3.42 23.63
N GLY A 97 -3.72 -3.85 24.11
CA GLY A 97 -3.99 -5.22 24.52
C GLY A 97 -5.38 -5.70 24.13
N ILE A 98 -5.67 -6.96 24.46
CA ILE A 98 -7.03 -7.51 24.36
C ILE A 98 -7.71 -7.33 25.71
N VAL A 99 -8.78 -6.54 25.74
CA VAL A 99 -9.64 -6.33 26.92
C VAL A 99 -11.05 -6.71 26.53
N ASN A 100 -11.66 -7.67 27.26
CA ASN A 100 -13.02 -8.17 27.00
C ASN A 100 -13.25 -8.65 25.54
N GLY A 101 -12.25 -9.34 24.96
CA GLY A 101 -12.31 -9.85 23.60
C GLY A 101 -12.25 -8.80 22.49
N ARG A 102 -11.97 -7.53 22.86
CA ARG A 102 -11.78 -6.42 21.91
C ARG A 102 -10.37 -5.84 22.04
N CYS A 103 -9.88 -5.32 20.94
CA CYS A 103 -8.54 -4.72 20.83
C CYS A 103 -8.61 -3.25 21.23
N TYR A 104 -8.13 -2.91 22.42
CA TYR A 104 -8.15 -1.53 22.96
C TYR A 104 -6.91 -1.23 23.82
N SER A 105 -6.72 0.05 24.13
CA SER A 105 -5.65 0.55 25.00
C SER A 105 -5.78 -0.02 26.41
N LEU A 106 -4.66 -0.43 27.00
CA LEU A 106 -4.60 -0.96 28.37
C LEU A 106 -5.01 0.12 29.38
N GLU A 107 -5.87 -0.23 30.34
CA GLU A 107 -6.52 0.73 31.25
C GLU A 107 -5.52 1.58 32.05
N HIS A 108 -4.43 0.98 32.55
CA HIS A 108 -3.38 1.66 33.31
C HIS A 108 -2.52 2.63 32.48
N LEU A 109 -2.51 2.50 31.14
CA LEU A 109 -1.73 3.35 30.23
C LEU A 109 -2.61 4.22 29.32
N ARG A 110 -3.93 4.24 29.58
CA ARG A 110 -4.89 4.95 28.72
C ARG A 110 -4.55 6.43 28.55
N TRP A 111 -4.10 7.08 29.63
CA TRP A 111 -3.71 8.49 29.60
C TRP A 111 -2.55 8.78 28.63
N ILE A 112 -1.58 7.87 28.52
CA ILE A 112 -0.46 7.99 27.57
C ILE A 112 -0.99 7.85 26.14
N ASN A 113 -1.88 6.89 25.91
CA ASN A 113 -2.48 6.68 24.59
C ASN A 113 -3.33 7.88 24.16
N GLU A 114 -4.15 8.44 25.06
CA GLU A 114 -4.95 9.65 24.78
C GLU A 114 -4.08 10.87 24.47
N PHE A 115 -3.01 11.08 25.23
CA PHE A 115 -2.03 12.14 24.94
C PHE A 115 -1.38 11.95 23.57
N MET A 116 -0.96 10.72 23.26
CA MET A 116 -0.36 10.39 21.97
C MET A 116 -1.35 10.50 20.81
N ASP A 117 -2.63 10.21 21.01
CA ASP A 117 -3.68 10.42 20.00
C ASP A 117 -3.88 11.91 19.69
N ILE A 118 -3.75 12.80 20.68
CA ILE A 118 -3.76 14.27 20.44
C ILE A 118 -2.55 14.67 19.62
N VAL A 119 -1.36 14.16 19.96
CA VAL A 119 -0.12 14.42 19.21
C VAL A 119 -0.22 13.91 17.78
N ASP A 120 -0.75 12.69 17.59
CA ASP A 120 -1.03 12.11 16.27
C ASP A 120 -1.96 13.02 15.47
N CYS A 121 -3.01 13.53 16.11
CA CYS A 121 -3.95 14.42 15.44
C CYS A 121 -3.26 15.67 14.88
N ILE A 122 -2.36 16.28 15.66
CA ILE A 122 -1.60 17.47 15.23
C ILE A 122 -0.64 17.12 14.09
N ILE A 123 0.11 16.02 14.23
CA ILE A 123 1.18 15.62 13.31
C ILE A 123 0.64 15.10 11.98
N VAL A 124 -0.45 14.32 12.00
CA VAL A 124 -0.99 13.64 10.82
C VAL A 124 -2.10 14.44 10.15
N PHE A 125 -2.85 15.26 10.90
CA PHE A 125 -3.94 16.06 10.33
C PHE A 125 -3.59 17.54 10.26
N LEU A 126 -3.32 18.21 11.38
CA LEU A 126 -3.21 19.68 11.42
C LEU A 126 -2.01 20.22 10.62
N ILE A 127 -0.81 19.68 10.86
CA ILE A 127 0.41 20.13 10.19
C ILE A 127 0.34 19.88 8.67
N PRO A 128 0.03 18.65 8.18
CA PRO A 128 -0.10 18.37 6.76
C PRO A 128 -1.17 19.24 6.10
N TYR A 129 -2.27 19.52 6.78
CA TYR A 129 -3.35 20.37 6.29
C TYR A 129 -2.87 21.78 5.97
N ILE A 130 -2.21 22.45 6.94
CA ILE A 130 -1.70 23.81 6.77
C ILE A 130 -0.67 23.84 5.65
N VAL A 131 0.28 22.91 5.64
CA VAL A 131 1.35 22.85 4.64
C VAL A 131 0.78 22.66 3.23
N ILE A 132 -0.18 21.76 3.06
CA ILE A 132 -0.77 21.47 1.74
C ILE A 132 -1.58 22.65 1.22
N ILE A 133 -2.37 23.33 2.07
CA ILE A 133 -3.12 24.52 1.67
C ILE A 133 -2.17 25.62 1.20
N VAL A 134 -1.12 25.88 1.96
CA VAL A 134 -0.11 26.89 1.59
C VAL A 134 0.54 26.53 0.26
N MET A 135 1.03 25.29 0.11
CA MET A 135 1.67 24.86 -1.15
C MET A 135 0.71 24.91 -2.34
N ASN A 136 -0.53 24.45 -2.19
CA ASN A 136 -1.52 24.46 -3.27
C ASN A 136 -1.93 25.89 -3.66
N THR A 137 -2.00 26.80 -2.69
CA THR A 137 -2.26 28.23 -2.93
C THR A 137 -1.12 28.85 -3.74
N ILE A 138 0.13 28.59 -3.37
CA ILE A 138 1.31 29.07 -4.11
C ILE A 138 1.35 28.46 -5.53
N ILE A 139 1.04 27.17 -5.68
CA ILE A 139 0.93 26.52 -7.00
C ILE A 139 -0.12 27.22 -7.85
N LEU A 140 -1.31 27.50 -7.31
CA LEU A 140 -2.39 28.15 -8.05
C LEU A 140 -2.00 29.57 -8.49
N ILE A 141 -1.40 30.36 -7.60
CA ILE A 141 -0.91 31.71 -7.92
C ILE A 141 0.16 31.64 -9.01
N SER A 142 1.13 30.73 -8.88
CA SER A 142 2.22 30.57 -9.86
C SER A 142 1.70 30.13 -11.23
N LEU A 143 0.72 29.22 -11.26
CA LEU A 143 0.08 28.78 -12.51
C LEU A 143 -0.74 29.90 -13.17
N ARG A 144 -1.41 30.75 -12.38
CA ARG A 144 -2.14 31.92 -12.90
C ARG A 144 -1.19 32.93 -13.52
N ARG A 145 -0.08 33.26 -12.85
CA ARG A 145 0.97 34.15 -13.37
C ARG A 145 1.54 33.65 -14.70
N MET A 146 1.89 32.37 -14.81
CA MET A 146 2.42 31.80 -16.05
C MET A 146 1.44 31.87 -17.23
N LYS A 147 0.14 31.70 -16.98
CA LYS A 147 -0.88 31.83 -18.04
C LYS A 147 -0.99 33.25 -18.56
N GLN A 148 -0.87 34.23 -17.67
CA GLN A 148 -0.94 35.65 -18.03
C GLN A 148 0.25 36.03 -18.93
N THR A 149 1.46 35.63 -18.52
CA THR A 149 2.68 35.83 -19.30
C THR A 149 2.68 35.06 -20.63
N GLU A 150 2.11 33.84 -20.68
CA GLU A 150 1.98 33.05 -21.91
C GLU A 150 1.06 33.74 -22.95
N HIS A 151 0.04 34.48 -22.50
CA HIS A 151 -0.86 35.22 -23.39
C HIS A 151 -0.17 36.45 -24.02
N GLU A 152 0.80 37.06 -23.34
CA GLU A 152 1.63 38.15 -23.88
C GLU A 152 2.65 37.66 -24.91
N PHE A 153 3.26 36.47 -24.70
CA PHE A 153 4.30 35.92 -25.60
C PHE A 153 3.77 35.19 -26.85
N LEU A 154 2.45 35.03 -27.02
CA LEU A 154 1.88 34.45 -28.24
C LEU A 154 2.07 35.33 -29.49
N PHE A 155 2.50 36.59 -29.33
CA PHE A 155 2.79 37.51 -30.43
C PHE A 155 4.18 37.35 -31.09
N GLN A 156 5.07 36.47 -30.60
CA GLN A 156 6.42 36.35 -31.15
C GLN A 156 6.71 35.01 -31.84
N ASN A 157 7.21 35.11 -33.07
CA ASN A 157 7.59 34.05 -34.00
C ASN A 157 8.73 33.19 -33.44
N HIS A 158 8.43 32.00 -32.92
CA HIS A 158 9.42 31.00 -32.53
C HIS A 158 9.07 29.63 -33.15
N SER A 159 10.09 28.86 -33.50
CA SER A 159 10.02 27.58 -34.21
C SER A 159 8.95 26.62 -33.67
N HIS A 160 7.96 26.35 -34.54
CA HIS A 160 6.68 25.72 -34.22
C HIS A 160 6.79 24.35 -33.52
N LEU A 161 7.79 23.52 -33.89
CA LEU A 161 7.96 22.15 -33.37
C LEU A 161 8.44 22.09 -31.91
N ASN A 162 9.44 22.89 -31.55
CA ASN A 162 9.93 22.96 -30.15
C ASN A 162 8.87 23.56 -29.23
N LYS A 163 8.11 24.54 -29.74
CA LYS A 163 6.97 25.17 -29.05
C LYS A 163 5.85 24.16 -28.78
N ILE A 164 5.44 23.35 -29.77
CA ILE A 164 4.40 22.30 -29.60
C ILE A 164 4.82 21.26 -28.56
N ARG A 165 6.07 20.78 -28.61
CA ARG A 165 6.56 19.77 -27.66
C ARG A 165 6.60 20.31 -26.24
N GLU A 166 7.02 21.56 -26.07
CA GLU A 166 7.07 22.21 -24.76
C GLU A 166 5.68 22.52 -24.21
N ILE A 167 4.76 23.04 -25.03
CA ILE A 167 3.35 23.26 -24.69
C ILE A 167 2.69 21.94 -24.29
N THR A 168 2.91 20.87 -25.05
CA THR A 168 2.34 19.54 -24.75
C THR A 168 2.86 19.01 -23.41
N ARG A 169 4.17 19.14 -23.14
CA ARG A 169 4.79 18.76 -21.87
C ARG A 169 4.26 19.61 -20.70
N ARG A 170 4.12 20.93 -20.89
CA ARG A 170 3.54 21.85 -19.91
C ARG A 170 2.07 21.51 -19.65
N ASN A 171 1.29 21.21 -20.69
CA ASN A 171 -0.12 20.85 -20.57
C ASN A 171 -0.32 19.50 -19.88
N ALA A 172 0.52 18.50 -20.15
CA ALA A 172 0.52 17.24 -19.42
C ALA A 172 0.88 17.44 -17.93
N SER A 173 1.89 18.26 -17.65
CA SER A 173 2.27 18.63 -16.27
C SER A 173 1.17 19.42 -15.56
N ARG A 174 0.51 20.36 -16.25
CA ARG A 174 -0.63 21.16 -15.74
C ARG A 174 -1.86 20.29 -15.49
N LYS A 175 -2.17 19.31 -16.36
CA LYS A 175 -3.26 18.34 -16.14
C LYS A 175 -3.02 17.48 -14.91
N MET A 176 -1.81 16.93 -14.77
CA MET A 176 -1.43 16.13 -13.59
C MET A 176 -1.40 16.98 -12.31
N THR A 177 -0.93 18.22 -12.39
CA THR A 177 -0.90 19.15 -11.26
C THR A 177 -2.31 19.59 -10.85
N LYS A 178 -3.18 19.94 -11.80
CA LYS A 178 -4.59 20.28 -11.51
C LYS A 178 -5.32 19.13 -10.85
N LEU A 179 -5.13 17.92 -11.36
CA LEU A 179 -5.68 16.74 -10.72
C LEU A 179 -5.17 16.57 -9.29
N LEU A 180 -3.84 16.55 -9.10
CA LEU A 180 -3.25 16.37 -7.77
C LEU A 180 -3.75 17.46 -6.82
N LEU A 181 -3.85 18.71 -7.29
CA LEU A 181 -4.42 19.80 -6.54
C LEU A 181 -5.87 19.48 -6.13
N THR A 182 -6.73 19.13 -7.09
CA THR A 182 -8.14 18.79 -6.85
C THR A 182 -8.28 17.61 -5.91
N VAL A 183 -7.51 16.55 -6.11
CA VAL A 183 -7.55 15.35 -5.27
C VAL A 183 -7.12 15.66 -3.85
N SER A 184 -5.98 16.35 -3.68
CA SER A 184 -5.51 16.75 -2.35
C SER A 184 -6.52 17.68 -1.68
N THR A 185 -7.00 18.73 -2.36
CA THR A 185 -7.97 19.64 -1.75
C THR A 185 -9.30 18.96 -1.42
N SER A 186 -9.83 18.10 -2.30
CA SER A 186 -11.10 17.41 -2.07
C SER A 186 -10.97 16.37 -0.96
N TYR A 187 -9.87 15.61 -0.93
CA TYR A 187 -9.54 14.67 0.14
C TYR A 187 -9.51 15.36 1.50
N PHE A 188 -8.83 16.51 1.61
CA PHE A 188 -8.68 17.19 2.90
C PHE A 188 -9.93 17.93 3.37
N ILE A 189 -10.76 18.50 2.47
CA ILE A 189 -12.09 19.05 2.85
C ILE A 189 -12.98 17.94 3.42
N ILE A 190 -12.87 16.74 2.85
CA ILE A 190 -13.62 15.56 3.26
C ILE A 190 -13.08 14.96 4.58
N CYS A 191 -11.78 15.07 4.86
CA CYS A 191 -11.15 14.55 6.09
C CYS A 191 -11.18 15.52 7.29
N ALA A 192 -11.26 16.84 7.03
CA ALA A 192 -11.34 17.88 8.06
C ALA A 192 -12.46 17.66 9.11
N PRO A 193 -13.71 17.32 8.74
CA PRO A 193 -14.78 17.15 9.74
C PRO A 193 -14.50 15.98 10.70
N TYR A 194 -13.89 14.89 10.22
CA TYR A 194 -13.46 13.79 11.08
C TYR A 194 -12.40 14.27 12.09
N ALA A 195 -11.35 14.95 11.60
CA ALA A 195 -10.28 15.45 12.45
C ALA A 195 -10.81 16.42 13.52
N CYS A 196 -11.69 17.35 13.15
CA CYS A 196 -12.30 18.30 14.09
C CYS A 196 -13.11 17.60 15.19
N ILE A 197 -13.98 16.67 14.83
CA ILE A 197 -14.85 15.95 15.79
C ILE A 197 -14.01 15.02 16.68
N HIS A 198 -13.01 14.35 16.11
CA HIS A 198 -12.11 13.48 16.85
C HIS A 198 -11.26 14.28 17.86
N THR A 199 -10.70 15.42 17.46
CA THR A 199 -9.94 16.32 18.35
C THR A 199 -10.83 16.87 19.46
N TRP A 200 -12.07 17.26 19.12
CA TRP A 200 -13.04 17.77 20.10
C TRP A 200 -13.38 16.71 21.16
N ARG A 201 -13.58 15.46 20.75
CA ARG A 201 -13.80 14.33 21.67
C ARG A 201 -12.62 14.11 22.61
N LEU A 202 -11.40 14.16 22.08
CA LEU A 202 -10.17 13.98 22.87
C LEU A 202 -9.95 15.12 23.88
N LEU A 203 -10.29 16.37 23.54
CA LEU A 203 -10.07 17.53 24.41
C LEU A 203 -11.12 17.72 25.50
N TYR A 204 -12.39 17.39 25.23
CA TYR A 204 -13.51 17.70 26.14
C TYR A 204 -14.09 16.50 26.88
N GLY A 205 -13.58 15.28 26.62
CA GLY A 205 -14.02 14.06 27.27
C GLY A 205 -15.42 13.58 26.84
N ASP A 206 -15.71 12.31 27.11
CA ASP A 206 -16.94 11.62 26.65
C ASP A 206 -18.23 12.18 27.26
N GLU A 207 -18.17 12.90 28.39
CA GLU A 207 -19.36 13.38 29.10
C GLU A 207 -20.19 14.40 28.29
N LYS A 208 -19.54 15.25 27.49
CA LYS A 208 -20.24 16.20 26.59
C LYS A 208 -20.62 15.59 25.24
N PHE A 209 -20.09 14.40 24.92
CA PHE A 209 -20.24 13.74 23.63
C PHE A 209 -21.38 12.72 23.60
N GLN A 210 -22.27 12.75 24.61
CA GLN A 210 -23.34 11.77 24.79
C GLN A 210 -24.54 11.90 23.86
N THR A 211 -24.63 12.95 23.03
CA THR A 211 -25.73 13.02 22.06
C THR A 211 -25.54 11.99 20.96
N LYS A 212 -26.57 11.16 20.73
CA LYS A 212 -26.56 10.11 19.69
C LYS A 212 -26.16 10.64 18.31
N LEU A 213 -26.53 11.89 18.01
CA LEU A 213 -26.21 12.58 16.76
C LEU A 213 -24.70 12.74 16.56
N ILE A 214 -23.97 13.23 17.56
CA ILE A 214 -22.53 13.49 17.42
C ILE A 214 -21.76 12.18 17.21
N ARG A 215 -22.15 11.11 17.91
CA ARG A 215 -21.56 9.77 17.72
C ARG A 215 -21.83 9.20 16.32
N GLN A 216 -23.03 9.40 15.79
CA GLN A 216 -23.36 9.01 14.41
C GLN A 216 -22.53 9.81 13.40
N LEU A 217 -22.42 11.12 13.60
CA LEU A 217 -21.60 11.98 12.74
C LEU A 217 -20.13 11.55 12.76
N GLU A 218 -19.55 11.29 13.93
CA GLU A 218 -18.17 10.78 14.04
C GLU A 218 -17.99 9.48 13.24
N TYR A 219 -18.95 8.55 13.33
CA TYR A 219 -18.92 7.31 12.56
C TYR A 219 -18.96 7.55 11.05
N TYR A 220 -19.87 8.40 10.55
CA TYR A 220 -19.95 8.72 9.13
C TYR A 220 -18.69 9.43 8.63
N PHE A 221 -18.16 10.39 9.39
CA PHE A 221 -16.92 11.06 9.03
C PHE A 221 -15.71 10.12 9.05
N HIS A 222 -15.68 9.17 9.97
CA HIS A 222 -14.65 8.13 9.99
C HIS A 222 -14.74 7.21 8.76
N LEU A 223 -15.94 6.80 8.33
CA LEU A 223 -16.13 6.02 7.11
C LEU A 223 -15.69 6.81 5.86
N ILE A 224 -16.10 8.07 5.77
CA ILE A 224 -15.72 8.99 4.70
C ILE A 224 -14.19 9.14 4.65
N TYR A 225 -13.55 9.28 5.81
CA TYR A 225 -12.10 9.29 5.95
C TYR A 225 -11.47 7.98 5.48
N GLN A 226 -12.05 6.81 5.76
CA GLN A 226 -11.50 5.53 5.26
C GLN A 226 -11.64 5.39 3.74
N ILE A 227 -12.76 5.83 3.16
CA ILE A 227 -13.01 5.83 1.70
C ILE A 227 -11.97 6.69 0.98
N SER A 228 -11.47 7.73 1.64
CA SER A 228 -10.45 8.62 1.09
C SER A 228 -9.18 7.86 0.65
N PHE A 229 -8.77 6.81 1.38
CA PHE A 229 -7.64 5.95 1.00
C PHE A 229 -7.91 5.13 -0.26
N ALA A 230 -9.17 4.72 -0.48
CA ALA A 230 -9.58 3.99 -1.68
C ALA A 230 -9.59 4.87 -2.93
N ILE A 231 -10.03 6.13 -2.78
CA ILE A 231 -10.10 7.11 -3.89
C ILE A 231 -8.73 7.29 -4.56
N ASN A 232 -7.65 7.31 -3.78
CA ASN A 232 -6.28 7.44 -4.29
C ASN A 232 -5.94 6.37 -5.33
N PHE A 233 -6.32 5.10 -5.08
CA PHE A 233 -6.09 4.00 -6.02
C PHE A 233 -6.73 4.26 -7.39
N TYR A 234 -8.01 4.69 -7.41
CA TYR A 234 -8.72 5.01 -8.65
C TYR A 234 -8.11 6.19 -9.39
N ILE A 235 -7.63 7.20 -8.66
CA ILE A 235 -6.96 8.36 -9.25
C ILE A 235 -5.66 7.95 -9.94
N TYR A 236 -4.85 7.09 -9.31
CA TYR A 236 -3.64 6.58 -9.94
C TYR A 236 -3.95 5.78 -11.21
N ILE A 237 -5.04 5.02 -11.23
CA ILE A 237 -5.50 4.34 -12.44
C ILE A 237 -5.89 5.35 -13.52
N LEU A 238 -6.65 6.39 -13.20
CA LEU A 238 -7.14 7.34 -14.20
C LEU A 238 -6.02 8.23 -14.78
N PHE A 239 -5.05 8.63 -13.95
CA PHE A 239 -4.14 9.72 -14.32
C PHE A 239 -2.66 9.35 -14.42
N ASP A 240 -2.21 8.27 -13.78
CA ASP A 240 -0.81 7.84 -13.86
C ASP A 240 -0.63 6.72 -14.89
N SER A 241 -0.13 7.10 -16.07
CA SER A 241 0.14 6.17 -17.17
C SER A 241 1.28 5.18 -16.87
N LYS A 242 2.20 5.51 -15.96
CA LYS A 242 3.24 4.59 -15.49
C LYS A 242 2.63 3.59 -14.51
N PHE A 243 1.81 4.04 -13.56
CA PHE A 243 1.08 3.17 -12.64
C PHE A 243 0.23 2.14 -13.39
N ARG A 244 -0.57 2.58 -14.37
CA ARG A 244 -1.36 1.67 -15.24
C ARG A 244 -0.50 0.61 -15.92
N ARG A 245 0.70 0.97 -16.38
CA ARG A 245 1.61 0.06 -17.09
C ARG A 245 2.18 -1.00 -16.16
N GLU A 246 2.64 -0.60 -14.98
CA GLU A 246 3.14 -1.55 -13.97
C GLU A 246 2.01 -2.43 -13.42
N LEU A 247 0.81 -1.88 -13.21
CA LEU A 247 -0.37 -2.65 -12.79
C LEU A 247 -0.73 -3.71 -13.84
N LYS A 248 -0.77 -3.36 -15.13
CA LYS A 248 -0.98 -4.32 -16.22
C LYS A 248 0.10 -5.40 -16.24
N ARG A 249 1.37 -5.05 -16.03
CA ARG A 249 2.47 -6.03 -15.94
C ARG A 249 2.29 -6.98 -14.74
N PHE A 250 1.90 -6.45 -13.58
CA PHE A 250 1.62 -7.23 -12.38
C PHE A 250 0.48 -8.22 -12.64
N PHE A 251 -0.67 -7.76 -13.14
CA PHE A 251 -1.79 -8.64 -13.49
C PHE A 251 -1.43 -9.68 -14.55
N MET A 252 -0.65 -9.32 -15.57
CA MET A 252 -0.19 -10.29 -16.57
C MET A 252 0.74 -11.35 -15.97
N LYS A 253 1.63 -10.98 -15.05
CA LYS A 253 2.48 -11.93 -14.30
C LYS A 253 1.64 -12.83 -13.39
N CYS A 254 0.70 -12.27 -12.63
CA CYS A 254 -0.21 -13.04 -11.78
C CYS A 254 -1.08 -14.00 -12.61
N LYS A 255 -1.63 -13.55 -13.74
CA LYS A 255 -2.39 -14.41 -14.66
C LYS A 255 -1.54 -15.55 -15.22
N ARG A 256 -0.27 -15.28 -15.57
CA ARG A 256 0.67 -16.34 -15.98
C ARG A 256 0.99 -17.31 -14.85
N HIS A 257 1.22 -16.83 -13.62
CA HIS A 257 1.48 -17.70 -12.46
C HIS A 257 0.27 -18.56 -12.10
N ILE A 258 -0.93 -17.98 -12.07
CA ILE A 258 -2.18 -18.70 -11.82
C ILE A 258 -2.42 -19.73 -12.94
N HIS A 259 -2.24 -19.36 -14.20
CA HIS A 259 -2.35 -20.29 -15.32
C HIS A 259 -1.32 -21.43 -15.24
N HIS A 260 -0.08 -21.14 -14.83
CA HIS A 260 0.95 -22.17 -14.65
C HIS A 260 0.67 -23.10 -13.46
N TYR A 261 0.09 -22.57 -12.38
CA TYR A 261 -0.36 -23.34 -11.22
C TYR A 261 -1.51 -24.27 -11.58
N PHE A 262 -2.53 -23.76 -12.28
CA PHE A 262 -3.66 -24.58 -12.77
C PHE A 262 -3.23 -25.61 -13.81
N ARG A 263 -2.31 -25.27 -14.73
CA ARG A 263 -1.77 -26.22 -15.71
C ARG A 263 -0.94 -27.33 -15.03
N ARG A 264 -0.15 -27.02 -14.02
CA ARG A 264 0.55 -28.05 -13.22
C ARG A 264 -0.43 -28.95 -12.48
N ARG A 265 -1.46 -28.38 -11.84
CA ARG A 265 -2.50 -29.15 -11.14
C ARG A 265 -3.25 -30.09 -12.09
N SER A 266 -3.62 -29.62 -13.28
CA SER A 266 -4.25 -30.44 -14.32
C SER A 266 -3.33 -31.54 -14.86
N SER A 267 -2.00 -31.32 -14.92
CA SER A 267 -1.06 -32.39 -15.27
C SER A 267 -0.94 -33.45 -14.18
N TYR A 268 -0.93 -33.08 -12.89
CA TYR A 268 -0.92 -34.05 -11.79
C TYR A 268 -2.21 -34.87 -11.73
N GLU A 269 -3.38 -34.24 -11.93
CA GLU A 269 -4.67 -34.96 -11.99
C GLU A 269 -4.75 -35.94 -13.18
N HIS A 270 -4.06 -35.65 -14.30
CA HIS A 270 -4.01 -36.56 -15.45
C HIS A 270 -3.00 -37.70 -15.27
N GLU A 271 -1.88 -37.45 -14.59
CA GLU A 271 -0.86 -38.46 -14.26
C GLU A 271 -1.41 -39.48 -13.23
N ASP A 272 -2.13 -39.02 -12.20
CA ASP A 272 -2.79 -39.89 -11.23
C ASP A 272 -3.88 -40.77 -11.89
N SER A 273 -4.66 -40.21 -12.82
CA SER A 273 -5.66 -40.99 -13.58
C SER A 273 -5.04 -42.07 -14.49
N ASN A 274 -3.86 -41.81 -15.05
CA ASN A 274 -3.13 -42.80 -15.86
C ASN A 274 -2.43 -43.85 -15.01
N ILE A 275 -1.90 -43.49 -13.83
CA ILE A 275 -1.35 -44.45 -12.87
C ILE A 275 -2.46 -45.39 -12.39
N GLN A 276 -3.66 -44.89 -12.12
CA GLN A 276 -4.79 -45.73 -11.68
C GLN A 276 -5.30 -46.66 -12.79
N ASN A 277 -5.31 -46.23 -14.06
CA ASN A 277 -5.60 -47.10 -15.21
C ASN A 277 -4.49 -48.12 -15.51
N ASN A 278 -3.23 -47.79 -15.25
CA ASN A 278 -2.11 -48.73 -15.40
C ASN A 278 -2.04 -49.74 -14.24
N SER A 279 -2.48 -49.35 -13.04
CA SER A 279 -2.56 -50.24 -11.86
C SER A 279 -3.59 -51.35 -12.06
N SER A 280 -4.74 -51.03 -12.64
CA SER A 280 -5.77 -52.03 -12.98
C SER A 280 -5.37 -52.95 -14.14
N THR A 281 -4.44 -52.53 -15.01
CA THR A 281 -3.83 -53.42 -16.01
C THR A 281 -2.69 -54.27 -15.44
N PHE A 282 -1.98 -53.79 -14.41
CA PHE A 282 -0.86 -54.51 -13.80
C PHE A 282 -1.30 -55.58 -12.79
N GLU A 283 -2.43 -55.40 -12.09
CA GLU A 283 -2.99 -56.45 -11.22
C GLU A 283 -3.45 -57.70 -11.99
N HIS A 284 -3.71 -57.59 -13.30
CA HIS A 284 -4.02 -58.75 -14.14
C HIS A 284 -2.77 -59.57 -14.54
N PHE A 285 -1.55 -59.06 -14.30
CA PHE A 285 -0.29 -59.66 -14.78
C PHE A 285 0.60 -60.24 -13.66
N GLN A 286 0.27 -60.04 -12.38
CA GLN A 286 1.10 -60.49 -11.24
C GLN A 286 0.67 -61.82 -10.57
N LEU A 287 -0.16 -62.64 -11.23
CA LEU A 287 -0.48 -64.00 -10.75
C LEU A 287 0.60 -65.06 -11.05
N MET A 288 1.78 -64.69 -11.57
CA MET A 288 2.91 -65.60 -11.74
C MET A 288 4.19 -65.05 -11.10
N GLY A 289 4.71 -65.77 -10.10
CA GLY A 289 6.11 -65.65 -9.66
C GLY A 289 6.33 -65.20 -8.21
N ARG A 290 5.97 -66.05 -7.24
CA ARG A 290 6.51 -66.01 -5.86
C ARG A 290 7.90 -66.64 -5.84
N THR A 291 8.88 -65.96 -5.24
CA THR A 291 9.76 -66.48 -4.15
C THR A 291 10.78 -65.42 -3.68
N SER A 292 10.80 -65.20 -2.36
CA SER A 292 11.74 -64.38 -1.56
C SER A 292 12.93 -65.27 -1.07
N PRO A 293 13.73 -64.93 -0.02
CA PRO A 293 14.29 -63.67 0.55
C PRO A 293 15.78 -63.83 1.02
N CYS A 294 16.40 -62.79 1.63
CA CYS A 294 17.30 -62.84 2.83
C CYS A 294 18.00 -61.47 3.12
N THR A 295 17.63 -60.75 4.20
CA THR A 295 18.22 -60.61 5.59
C THR A 295 19.19 -59.41 5.76
N THR A 296 18.75 -58.30 6.39
CA THR A 296 18.92 -57.82 7.81
C THR A 296 20.24 -57.11 8.15
N LEU A 297 20.19 -55.83 8.61
CA LEU A 297 20.33 -55.43 10.02
C LEU A 297 20.17 -53.90 10.22
N THR A 298 19.56 -53.50 11.34
CA THR A 298 19.28 -52.15 11.86
C THR A 298 20.47 -51.65 12.72
N THR A 299 20.87 -50.37 12.75
CA THR A 299 20.36 -49.30 13.63
C THR A 299 21.30 -48.07 13.56
N SER A 300 20.75 -46.85 13.53
CA SER A 300 21.29 -45.55 14.03
C SER A 300 20.73 -44.37 13.22
N GLY A 301 19.66 -43.75 13.73
CA GLY A 301 19.00 -42.63 13.07
C GLY A 301 19.63 -41.30 13.45
N PHE A 302 20.68 -40.90 12.74
CA PHE A 302 21.07 -39.50 12.46
C PHE A 302 22.30 -39.51 11.54
N THR A 303 22.12 -39.37 10.22
CA THR A 303 23.05 -38.58 9.40
C THR A 303 22.48 -38.15 8.06
N PHE A 304 22.91 -36.94 7.69
CA PHE A 304 22.72 -36.18 6.48
C PHE A 304 23.32 -36.79 5.21
N GLY A 305 22.77 -36.36 4.07
CA GLY A 305 23.46 -36.22 2.77
C GLY A 305 23.29 -37.42 1.82
N TYR A 306 23.25 -37.30 0.49
CA TYR A 306 23.69 -36.24 -0.41
C TYR A 306 22.94 -36.32 -1.76
N LYS A 307 22.90 -35.18 -2.46
CA LYS A 307 22.61 -35.06 -3.90
C LYS A 307 23.58 -35.92 -4.72
N CYS A 308 23.06 -36.79 -5.59
CA CYS A 308 23.83 -37.29 -6.74
C CYS A 308 23.41 -36.53 -8.01
N LYS A 309 24.31 -35.66 -8.45
CA LYS A 309 24.29 -34.96 -9.73
C LYS A 309 25.16 -35.80 -10.66
N GLN A 310 24.57 -36.52 -11.62
CA GLN A 310 25.37 -37.14 -12.69
C GLN A 310 25.46 -36.18 -13.89
N ASN A 311 26.69 -35.78 -14.18
CA ASN A 311 27.10 -35.11 -15.40
C ASN A 311 27.49 -36.18 -16.44
N LYS A 312 27.11 -35.90 -17.70
CA LYS A 312 27.67 -36.33 -18.99
C LYS A 312 28.81 -37.37 -18.99
N THR A 313 28.61 -38.42 -19.79
CA THR A 313 29.64 -39.02 -20.64
C THR A 313 29.12 -39.17 -22.07
N PHE A 314 30.07 -39.16 -23.00
CA PHE A 314 29.98 -38.92 -24.44
C PHE A 314 30.58 -40.16 -25.13
N SER A 315 29.94 -40.70 -26.17
CA SER A 315 30.48 -41.60 -27.24
C SER A 315 29.32 -42.34 -27.91
N SER A 316 29.21 -42.69 -29.20
CA SER A 316 29.84 -42.34 -30.49
C SER A 316 29.36 -43.43 -31.48
N GLY A 317 29.10 -43.09 -32.75
CA GLY A 317 28.94 -44.02 -33.88
C GLY A 317 27.54 -44.65 -34.00
N SER A 318 26.90 -44.72 -35.17
CA SER A 318 27.32 -44.56 -36.57
C SER A 318 26.20 -43.95 -37.41
#